data_AF-A0A5J4QSR4-F1
#
_entry.id   AF-A0A5J4QSR4-F1
#
_cell.length_a   1.000
_cell.length_b   1.000
_cell.length_c   1.000
_cell.angle_alpha   90.00
_cell.angle_beta   90.00
_cell.angle_gamma   90.00
#
_symmetry.space_group_name_H-M   'P 1'
#
loop_
_entity.id
_entity.type
_entity.pdbx_description
1 polymer ?
#
loop_
_entity_poly.entity_id
_entity_poly.type
_entity_poly.pdbx_seq_one_letter_code
_entity_poly.pdbx_strand_id
1 'polypeptide(L)' 'MFIHLFIPLLQKTLKRLGELPARKASEVEELLKNYDDVLLDGTERPIQKPSDNERADEYYSGKKNS' A
#
# COMPACT_ATOMS: atom_id res chain seq x y z
N MET A 1 14.68 13.69 -7.69
CA MET A 1 14.46 14.59 -8.84
C MET A 1 13.43 14.03 -9.84
N PHE A 2 13.56 12.79 -10.33
CA PHE A 2 12.60 12.19 -11.30
C PHE A 2 11.20 11.88 -10.77
N ILE A 3 11.08 11.48 -9.50
CA ILE A 3 9.79 11.13 -8.88
C ILE A 3 8.79 12.31 -8.96
N HIS A 4 9.22 13.53 -8.68
CA HIS A 4 8.35 14.71 -8.73
C HIS A 4 7.96 15.10 -10.16
N LEU A 5 8.74 14.72 -11.17
CA LEU A 5 8.41 14.94 -12.58
C LEU A 5 7.39 13.91 -13.09
N PHE A 6 7.54 12.64 -12.69
CA PHE A 6 6.70 11.55 -13.20
C PHE A 6 5.40 11.37 -12.43
N ILE A 7 5.33 11.73 -11.15
CA ILE A 7 4.08 11.63 -10.36
C ILE A 7 2.91 12.34 -11.06
N PRO A 8 3.03 13.61 -11.50
CA PRO A 8 1.91 14.30 -12.15
C PRO A 8 1.47 13.66 -13.47
N LEU A 9 2.42 13.13 -14.25
CA LEU A 9 2.15 12.44 -15.52
C LEU A 9 1.46 11.10 -15.30
N LEU A 10 1.92 10.34 -14.29
CA LEU A 10 1.30 9.08 -13.88
C LEU A 10 -0.13 9.31 -13.41
N GLN A 11 -0.35 10.30 -12.53
CA GLN A 11 -1.67 10.66 -12.02
C GLN A 11 -2.65 11.04 -13.15
N LYS A 12 -2.21 11.85 -14.12
CA LYS A 12 -3.04 12.21 -15.28
C LYS A 12 -3.42 11.00 -16.13
N THR A 13 -2.47 10.09 -16.35
CA THR A 13 -2.68 8.88 -17.14
C THR A 13 -3.66 7.93 -16.45
N LEU A 14 -3.45 7.64 -15.17
CA LEU A 14 -4.34 6.79 -14.37
C LEU A 14 -5.75 7.37 -14.28
N LYS A 15 -5.89 8.68 -14.06
CA LYS A 15 -7.19 9.35 -14.06
C LYS A 15 -7.94 9.19 -15.38
N ARG A 16 -7.24 9.31 -16.52
CA ARG A 16 -7.84 9.13 -17.84
C ARG A 16 -8.29 7.69 -18.07
N LEU A 17 -7.58 6.72 -17.52
CA LEU A 17 -7.91 5.30 -17.62
C LEU A 17 -9.01 4.86 -16.63
N GLY A 18 -9.35 5.69 -15.63
CA GLY A 18 -10.24 5.30 -14.54
C GLY A 18 -9.56 4.48 -13.45
N GLU A 19 -8.24 4.33 -13.51
CA GLU A 19 -7.41 3.45 -12.68
C GLU A 19 -6.74 4.21 -11.52
N LEU A 20 -7.31 5.33 -11.10
CA LEU A 20 -6.73 6.10 -9.99
C LEU A 20 -7.04 5.37 -8.67
N PRO A 21 -6.03 5.05 -7.84
CA PRO A 21 -6.29 4.32 -6.60
C PRO A 21 -7.14 5.14 -5.63
N ALA A 22 -8.04 4.45 -4.93
CA ALA A 22 -8.79 4.98 -3.81
C ALA A 22 -7.84 5.55 -2.74
N ARG A 23 -8.18 6.70 -2.16
CA ARG A 23 -7.31 7.39 -1.20
C ARG A 23 -7.69 7.09 0.24
N LYS A 24 -8.95 6.73 0.47
CA LYS A 24 -9.47 6.35 1.78
C LYS A 24 -9.85 4.88 1.78
N ALA A 25 -9.62 4.21 2.90
CA ALA A 25 -10.07 2.82 3.08
C ALA A 25 -11.59 2.67 2.88
N SER A 26 -12.38 3.69 3.26
CA SER A 26 -13.84 3.71 3.05
C SER A 26 -14.24 3.71 1.56
N GLU A 27 -13.37 4.18 0.66
CA GLU A 27 -13.61 4.20 -0.78
C GLU A 27 -13.23 2.85 -1.43
N VAL A 28 -12.40 2.05 -0.76
CA VAL A 28 -11.98 0.73 -1.25
C VAL A 28 -13.16 -0.23 -1.26
N GLU A 29 -14.01 -0.24 -0.23
CA GLU A 29 -15.19 -1.12 -0.17
C GLU A 29 -16.10 -0.94 -1.39
N GLU A 30 -16.33 0.30 -1.81
CA GLU A 30 -17.14 0.61 -3.00
C GLU A 30 -16.44 0.18 -4.30
N LEU A 31 -15.12 0.33 -4.37
CA LEU A 31 -14.32 -0.13 -5.51
C LEU A 31 -14.43 -1.65 -5.68
N LEU A 32 -14.30 -2.40 -4.59
CA LEU A 32 -14.27 -3.86 -4.60
C LEU A 32 -15.60 -4.48 -5.06
N LYS A 33 -16.73 -3.79 -4.92
CA LYS A 33 -18.03 -4.27 -5.44
C LYS A 33 -18.04 -4.49 -6.96
N ASN A 34 -17.12 -3.88 -7.70
CA ASN A 34 -17.03 -4.01 -9.16
C ASN A 34 -16.20 -5.22 -9.61
N TYR A 35 -15.66 -6.01 -8.68
CA TYR A 35 -14.82 -7.16 -8.96
C TYR A 35 -15.41 -8.41 -8.32
N ASP A 36 -15.56 -9.48 -9.11
CA ASP A 36 -16.10 -10.74 -8.63
C ASP A 36 -15.13 -11.48 -7.71
N ASP A 37 -13.83 -11.40 -8.01
CA ASP A 37 -12.75 -12.01 -7.24
C ASP A 37 -11.65 -10.99 -6.90
N VAL A 38 -11.26 -10.95 -5.63
CA VAL A 38 -10.27 -10.00 -5.10
C VAL A 38 -9.22 -10.78 -4.31
N LEU A 39 -7.94 -10.62 -4.70
CA LEU A 39 -6.80 -11.13 -3.95
C LEU A 39 -6.20 -10.02 -3.08
N LEU A 40 -6.21 -10.22 -1.77
CA LEU A 40 -5.49 -9.36 -0.83
C LEU A 40 -4.01 -9.75 -0.80
N ASP A 41 -3.16 -8.98 -1.48
CA ASP A 41 -1.70 -9.18 -1.53
C ASP A 41 -1.00 -8.77 -0.21
N GLY A 42 -1.59 -7.83 0.52
CA GLY A 42 -1.09 -7.41 1.83
C GLY A 42 -2.01 -6.44 2.54
N THR A 43 -1.99 -6.47 3.87
CA THR A 43 -2.66 -5.49 4.73
C THR A 43 -1.63 -4.82 5.62
N GLU A 44 -1.78 -3.52 5.85
CA GLU A 44 -0.97 -2.84 6.85
C GLU A 44 -1.39 -3.32 8.24
N ARG A 45 -0.41 -3.70 9.07
CA ARG A 45 -0.68 -3.94 10.49
C ARG A 45 -0.80 -2.57 11.17
N PRO A 46 -1.83 -2.34 11.99
CA PRO A 46 -2.00 -1.07 12.72
C PRO A 46 -0.88 -0.83 13.76
N ILE A 47 -0.03 -1.83 13.98
CA ILE A 47 1.09 -1.79 14.91
C ILE A 47 2.33 -1.38 14.12
N GLN A 48 2.86 -0.20 14.42
CA GLN A 48 4.20 0.18 13.95
C GLN A 48 5.22 -0.76 14.56
N LYS A 49 6.32 -1.01 13.83
CA LYS A 49 7.44 -1.77 14.36
C LYS A 49 7.88 -1.15 15.69
N PRO A 50 7.92 -1.91 16.81
CA PRO A 50 8.43 -1.40 18.07
C PRO A 50 9.83 -0.81 17.91
N SER A 51 10.09 0.31 18.59
CA SER A 51 11.44 0.91 18.63
C SER A 51 12.39 0.12 19.51
N ASP A 52 11.85 -0.65 20.45
CA ASP A 52 12.60 -1.57 21.30
C ASP A 52 13.03 -2.82 20.51
N ASN A 53 14.31 -3.16 20.59
CA ASN A 53 14.91 -4.22 19.78
C ASN A 53 14.42 -5.61 20.21
N GLU A 54 14.24 -5.87 21.52
CA GLU A 54 13.79 -7.17 22.01
C GLU A 54 12.39 -7.49 21.48
N ARG A 55 11.46 -6.55 21.63
CA ARG A 55 10.10 -6.68 21.06
C ARG A 55 10.11 -6.73 19.54
N ALA A 56 10.97 -5.95 18.88
CA ALA A 56 11.06 -5.97 17.43
C ALA A 56 11.49 -7.35 16.91
N ASP A 57 12.44 -8.02 17.57
CA ASP A 57 12.93 -9.34 17.17
C ASP A 57 11.92 -10.46 17.45
N GLU A 58 11.07 -10.33 18.47
CA GLU A 58 9.95 -11.24 18.71
C GLU A 58 8.88 -11.19 17.60
N TYR A 59 8.51 -9.98 17.16
CA TYR A 59 7.41 -9.81 16.20
C TYR A 59 7.84 -9.80 14.73
N TYR A 60 9.12 -9.53 14.46
CA TYR A 60 9.64 -9.37 13.10
C TYR A 60 10.90 -10.19 12.94
N SER A 61 10.87 -11.14 12.01
CA SER A 61 12.09 -11.77 11.52
C SER A 61 12.92 -10.71 10.82
N GLY A 62 14.00 -10.25 11.45
CA GLY A 62 14.99 -9.38 10.83
C GLY A 62 15.47 -9.95 9.50
N LYS A 63 16.09 -9.10 8.67
CA LYS A 63 16.59 -9.53 7.36
C LYS A 63 17.59 -10.68 7.57
N LYS A 64 17.19 -11.90 7.18
CA LYS A 64 18.11 -13.04 7.21
C LYS A 64 19.10 -12.87 6.07
N ASN A 65 20.37 -12.78 6.44
CA ASN A 65 21.55 -12.61 5.58
C ASN A 65 21.78 -11.16 5.11
N SER A 66 22.81 -10.55 5.71
CA SER A 66 23.66 -9.55 5.05
C SER A 66 24.73 -10.25 4.24
#